data_AF-A0A2G2LZ61-F1
#
_entry.id   AF-A0A2G2LZ61-F1
#
_cell.length_a   1.000
_cell.length_b   1.000
_cell.length_c   1.000
_cell.angle_alpha   90.00
_cell.angle_beta   90.00
_cell.angle_gamma   90.00
#
_symmetry.space_group_name_H-M   'P 1'
#
loop_
_entity.id
_entity.type
_entity.pdbx_description
1 polymer ?
#
loop_
_entity_poly.entity_id
_entity_poly.type
_entity_poly.pdbx_seq_one_letter_code
_entity_poly.pdbx_strand_id
1 'polypeptide(L)'
;MRVLLIGLGAIILMTSSALAQDQGAGDETCSVSGKDMSAYAALDYDAFNYGADGWRALASRKCFYDAGASIISWLVDHEGDLDGAQLRTEHYQAARNFALADRREIALLQLRLAQDNTPKKLGAMNWNAYLDAFEAWLSEDAQGLRTSIARLEKQPDGSDGRKPNLDAARRFERCFTKTYIMIERDPACLPEPASTQGVR
;
A
#
# COMPACT_ATOMS: atom_id res chain seq x y z
N MET A 1 -46.79 65.41 19.09
CA MET A 1 -45.68 65.91 18.24
C MET A 1 -44.37 65.51 18.90
N ARG A 2 -43.42 65.03 18.09
CA ARG A 2 -42.07 64.47 18.38
C ARG A 2 -41.98 62.95 18.55
N VAL A 3 -41.34 62.42 17.51
CA VAL A 3 -40.87 61.07 17.17
C VAL A 3 -39.48 60.85 17.81
N LEU A 4 -39.13 59.59 18.12
CA LEU A 4 -37.85 58.91 17.82
C LEU A 4 -37.95 57.48 18.42
N LEU A 5 -38.15 56.37 17.67
CA LEU A 5 -37.29 55.62 16.73
C LEU A 5 -36.04 54.94 17.34
N ILE A 6 -35.82 53.70 16.86
CA ILE A 6 -34.60 52.86 16.85
C ILE A 6 -34.46 51.90 18.06
N GLY A 7 -34.28 50.58 17.92
CA GLY A 7 -33.93 49.80 16.73
C GLY A 7 -34.08 48.29 16.93
N LEU A 8 -34.26 47.61 15.79
CA LEU A 8 -34.26 46.16 15.62
C LEU A 8 -32.94 45.54 16.09
N GLY A 9 -33.02 44.59 17.02
CA GLY A 9 -31.95 43.63 17.27
C GLY A 9 -32.16 42.37 16.45
N ALA A 10 -31.43 42.22 15.35
CA ALA A 10 -31.34 40.95 14.61
C ALA A 10 -30.30 40.06 15.28
N ILE A 11 -30.73 38.99 15.94
CA ILE A 11 -29.85 37.97 16.51
C ILE A 11 -29.54 36.97 15.40
N ILE A 12 -28.36 37.10 14.79
CA ILE A 12 -27.80 36.10 13.88
C ILE A 12 -27.16 35.01 14.76
N LEU A 13 -27.87 33.89 14.94
CA LEU A 13 -27.31 32.66 15.52
C LEU A 13 -26.40 32.01 14.48
N MET A 14 -25.10 32.27 14.57
CA MET A 14 -24.09 31.49 13.86
C MET A 14 -24.02 30.10 14.50
N THR A 15 -24.67 29.12 13.88
CA THR A 15 -24.43 27.70 14.22
C THR A 15 -23.02 27.35 13.76
N SER A 16 -22.09 27.31 14.71
CA SER A 16 -20.75 26.80 14.51
C SER A 16 -20.82 25.36 14.01
N SER A 17 -20.55 25.16 12.73
CA SER A 17 -20.18 23.85 12.20
C SER A 17 -18.91 23.42 12.92
N ALA A 18 -19.07 22.59 13.95
CA ALA A 18 -17.98 21.77 14.45
C ALA A 18 -17.62 20.77 13.35
N LEU A 19 -16.78 21.21 12.41
CA LEU A 19 -15.96 20.29 11.64
C LEU A 19 -15.09 19.58 12.66
N ALA A 20 -15.43 18.32 12.94
CA ALA A 20 -14.55 17.39 13.61
C ALA A 20 -13.21 17.45 12.87
N GLN A 21 -12.23 18.11 13.50
CA GLN A 21 -10.84 17.89 13.17
C GLN A 21 -10.56 16.45 13.58
N ASP A 22 -10.68 15.54 12.61
CA ASP A 22 -9.95 14.29 12.64
C ASP A 22 -8.47 14.68 12.61
N GLN A 23 -7.92 14.94 13.80
CA GLN A 23 -6.50 15.14 13.97
C GLN A 23 -5.84 13.80 13.72
N GLY A 24 -5.45 13.60 12.47
CA GLY A 24 -4.54 12.55 12.07
C GLY A 24 -3.37 12.55 13.05
N ALA A 25 -3.24 11.44 13.77
CA ALA A 25 -2.10 11.17 14.62
C ALA A 25 -0.83 11.15 13.75
N GLY A 26 -0.19 12.31 13.62
CA GLY A 26 1.19 12.45 13.21
C GLY A 26 1.94 13.08 14.37
N ASP A 27 2.95 12.38 14.90
CA ASP A 27 4.34 12.83 14.86
C ASP A 27 5.25 11.82 15.62
N GLU A 28 5.39 10.60 15.09
CA GLU A 28 6.74 10.03 15.07
C GLU A 28 7.38 10.67 13.85
N THR A 29 8.43 11.47 14.02
CA THR A 29 9.05 12.23 12.94
C THR A 29 9.61 11.27 11.89
N CYS A 30 8.79 10.97 10.89
CA CYS A 30 9.18 10.31 9.65
C CYS A 30 9.95 11.35 8.83
N SER A 31 11.26 11.40 9.08
CA SER A 31 12.18 12.24 8.34
C SER A 31 13.50 11.51 8.20
N VAL A 32 13.69 10.87 7.04
CA VAL A 32 14.98 10.31 6.63
C VAL A 32 15.82 11.43 6.00
N SER A 33 16.96 11.74 6.60
CA SER A 33 17.90 12.73 6.08
C SER A 33 18.77 12.15 4.96
N GLY A 34 19.48 13.01 4.22
CA GLY A 34 20.46 12.56 3.24
C GLY A 34 21.58 11.69 3.84
N LYS A 35 21.95 11.94 5.11
CA LYS A 35 22.92 11.10 5.84
C LYS A 35 22.37 9.69 6.09
N ASP A 36 21.08 9.60 6.40
CA ASP A 36 20.41 8.31 6.63
C ASP A 36 20.37 7.50 5.32
N MET A 37 20.11 8.17 4.18
CA MET A 37 20.17 7.52 2.86
C MET A 37 21.57 6.97 2.54
N SER A 38 22.64 7.72 2.85
CA SER A 38 24.02 7.22 2.71
C SER A 38 24.31 6.05 3.65
N ALA A 39 23.72 6.01 4.84
CA ALA A 39 23.85 4.88 5.75
C ALA A 39 23.13 3.63 5.21
N TYR A 40 21.94 3.79 4.62
CA TYR A 40 21.23 2.70 3.96
C TYR A 40 22.02 2.12 2.80
N ALA A 41 22.62 2.96 1.96
CA ALA A 41 23.47 2.54 0.85
C ALA A 41 24.70 1.70 1.26
N ALA A 42 25.06 1.66 2.55
CA ALA A 42 26.14 0.82 3.06
C ALA A 42 25.66 -0.53 3.62
N LEU A 43 24.34 -0.75 3.71
CA LEU A 43 23.76 -1.99 4.22
C LEU A 43 23.69 -3.06 3.12
N ASP A 44 24.04 -4.30 3.47
CA ASP A 44 23.77 -5.45 2.61
C ASP A 44 22.27 -5.76 2.51
N TYR A 45 21.89 -6.70 1.65
CA TYR A 45 20.50 -7.05 1.39
C TYR A 45 19.73 -7.38 2.67
N ASP A 46 20.28 -8.22 3.55
CA ASP A 46 19.61 -8.71 4.75
C ASP A 46 19.51 -7.62 5.82
N ALA A 47 20.57 -6.83 6.02
CA ALA A 47 20.57 -5.71 6.94
C ALA A 47 19.59 -4.61 6.49
N PHE A 48 19.54 -4.30 5.19
CA PHE A 48 18.61 -3.33 4.63
C PHE A 48 17.16 -3.79 4.71
N ASN A 49 16.91 -5.09 4.50
CA ASN A 49 15.56 -5.64 4.49
C ASN A 49 15.03 -5.95 5.89
N TYR A 50 15.82 -6.62 6.72
CA TYR A 50 15.36 -7.23 7.97
C TYR A 50 16.06 -6.67 9.21
N GLY A 51 17.09 -5.84 9.03
CA GLY A 51 17.81 -5.19 10.12
C GLY A 51 17.00 -4.08 10.80
N ALA A 52 17.47 -3.69 11.99
CA ALA A 52 16.85 -2.64 12.80
C ALA A 52 16.89 -1.25 12.14
N ASP A 53 17.87 -1.03 11.27
CA ASP A 53 18.05 0.21 10.52
C ASP A 53 17.53 0.10 9.08
N GLY A 54 16.88 -1.00 8.72
CA GLY A 54 16.39 -1.24 7.37
C GLY A 54 15.06 -0.55 7.05
N TRP A 55 14.62 -0.66 5.79
CA TRP A 55 13.36 -0.05 5.34
C TRP A 55 12.13 -0.59 6.10
N ARG A 56 12.16 -1.86 6.54
CA ARG A 56 11.06 -2.43 7.35
C ARG A 56 10.90 -1.72 8.68
N ALA A 57 11.98 -1.20 9.27
CA ALA A 57 11.92 -0.41 10.50
C ALA A 57 11.32 0.99 10.29
N LEU A 58 11.43 1.56 9.09
CA LEU A 58 10.68 2.75 8.70
C LEU A 58 9.19 2.43 8.53
N ALA A 59 8.88 1.35 7.81
CA ALA A 59 7.50 0.94 7.56
C ALA A 59 6.75 0.55 8.84
N SER A 60 7.41 -0.07 9.82
CA SER A 60 6.80 -0.43 11.12
C SER A 60 6.36 0.78 11.94
N ARG A 61 7.10 1.89 11.82
CA ARG A 61 6.78 3.22 12.37
C ARG A 61 5.79 4.01 11.50
N LYS A 62 5.23 3.38 10.46
CA LYS A 62 4.30 3.98 9.49
C LYS A 62 4.93 5.11 8.65
N CYS A 63 6.26 5.17 8.57
CA CYS A 63 7.00 6.08 7.69
C CYS A 63 7.05 5.51 6.27
N PHE A 64 5.87 5.30 5.66
CA PHE A 64 5.75 4.56 4.41
C PHE A 64 6.39 5.28 3.21
N TYR A 65 6.29 6.60 3.14
CA TYR A 65 6.96 7.36 2.08
C TYR A 65 8.47 7.15 2.14
N ASP A 66 9.06 7.35 3.33
CA ASP A 66 10.49 7.20 3.55
C ASP A 66 10.96 5.76 3.32
N ALA A 67 10.17 4.77 3.75
CA ALA A 67 10.47 3.35 3.49
C ALA A 67 10.50 3.04 1.98
N GLY A 68 9.52 3.55 1.21
CA GLY A 68 9.52 3.39 -0.25
C GLY A 68 10.70 4.11 -0.90
N ALA A 69 11.00 5.33 -0.46
CA ALA A 69 12.10 6.14 -0.99
C ALA A 69 13.47 5.51 -0.67
N SER A 70 13.66 4.95 0.53
CA SER A 70 14.90 4.27 0.90
C SER A 70 15.13 3.03 0.04
N ILE A 71 14.08 2.27 -0.32
CA ILE A 71 14.22 1.12 -1.23
C ILE A 71 14.71 1.57 -2.60
N ILE A 72 14.07 2.59 -3.20
CA ILE A 72 14.51 3.12 -4.50
C ILE A 72 15.95 3.62 -4.43
N SER A 73 16.30 4.35 -3.38
CA SER A 73 17.66 4.88 -3.21
C SER A 73 18.69 3.77 -3.04
N TRP A 74 18.38 2.73 -2.25
CA TRP A 74 19.28 1.60 -2.03
C TRP A 74 19.50 0.79 -3.31
N LEU A 75 18.45 0.62 -4.13
CA LEU A 75 18.53 -0.07 -5.41
C LEU A 75 19.46 0.61 -6.42
N VAL A 76 19.66 1.93 -6.35
CA VAL A 76 20.62 2.65 -7.22
C VAL A 76 22.02 2.05 -7.14
N ASP A 77 22.43 1.60 -5.94
CA ASP A 77 23.77 1.08 -5.69
C ASP A 77 23.84 -0.46 -5.73
N HIS A 78 22.71 -1.16 -5.58
CA HIS A 78 22.68 -2.62 -5.37
C HIS A 78 21.91 -3.43 -6.42
N GLU A 79 21.23 -2.80 -7.38
CA GLU A 79 20.43 -3.54 -8.38
C GLU A 79 21.25 -4.62 -9.10
N GLY A 80 22.53 -4.36 -9.37
CA GLY A 80 23.45 -5.30 -10.03
C GLY A 80 23.84 -6.53 -9.19
N ASP A 81 23.65 -6.47 -7.87
CA ASP A 81 24.01 -7.54 -6.93
C ASP A 81 22.83 -8.47 -6.62
N LEU A 82 21.61 -8.10 -7.03
CA LEU A 82 20.39 -8.85 -6.76
C LEU A 82 20.12 -9.92 -7.81
N ASP A 83 19.56 -11.04 -7.36
CA ASP A 83 18.87 -11.93 -8.29
C ASP A 83 17.55 -11.30 -8.78
N GLY A 84 17.05 -11.83 -9.91
CA GLY A 84 15.83 -11.30 -10.52
C GLY A 84 14.57 -11.41 -9.65
N ALA A 85 14.52 -12.31 -8.66
CA ALA A 85 13.40 -12.41 -7.73
C ALA A 85 13.52 -11.38 -6.60
N GLN A 86 14.74 -11.16 -6.07
CA GLN A 86 15.04 -10.11 -5.09
C GLN A 86 14.72 -8.74 -5.67
N LEU A 87 15.22 -8.42 -6.87
CA LEU A 87 14.98 -7.12 -7.50
C LEU A 87 13.49 -6.81 -7.66
N ARG A 88 12.71 -7.77 -8.18
CA ARG A 88 11.25 -7.61 -8.32
C ARG A 88 10.54 -7.49 -6.98
N THR A 89 11.02 -8.22 -5.98
CA THR A 89 10.48 -8.13 -4.62
C THR A 89 10.70 -6.74 -4.06
N GLU A 90 11.89 -6.15 -4.19
CA GLU A 90 12.16 -4.79 -3.72
C GLU A 90 11.28 -3.75 -4.42
N HIS A 91 11.15 -3.82 -5.75
CA HIS A 91 10.21 -2.95 -6.47
C HIS A 91 8.77 -3.11 -5.99
N TYR A 92 8.31 -4.33 -5.72
CA TYR A 92 6.99 -4.55 -5.13
C TYR A 92 6.87 -3.94 -3.73
N GLN A 93 7.88 -4.08 -2.88
CA GLN A 93 7.87 -3.49 -1.54
C GLN A 93 7.89 -1.97 -1.59
N ALA A 94 8.63 -1.36 -2.52
CA ALA A 94 8.56 0.06 -2.79
C ALA A 94 7.15 0.48 -3.22
N ALA A 95 6.55 -0.23 -4.19
CA ALA A 95 5.18 0.04 -4.65
C ALA A 95 4.17 -0.01 -3.51
N ARG A 96 4.24 -1.04 -2.66
CA ARG A 96 3.36 -1.20 -1.50
C ARG A 96 3.50 -0.05 -0.51
N ASN A 97 4.73 0.36 -0.18
CA ASN A 97 4.98 1.49 0.71
C ASN A 97 4.47 2.81 0.12
N PHE A 98 4.67 3.05 -1.19
CA PHE A 98 4.10 4.24 -1.84
C PHE A 98 2.57 4.20 -1.89
N ALA A 99 1.94 3.04 -2.08
CA ALA A 99 0.49 2.90 -1.98
C ALA A 99 -0.04 3.19 -0.57
N LEU A 100 0.66 2.71 0.47
CA LEU A 100 0.36 3.04 1.89
C LEU A 100 0.50 4.54 2.18
N ALA A 101 1.41 5.23 1.48
CA ALA A 101 1.63 6.68 1.56
C ALA A 101 0.78 7.51 0.59
N ASP A 102 -0.19 6.90 -0.10
CA ASP A 102 -1.04 7.54 -1.11
C ASP A 102 -0.24 8.24 -2.24
N ARG A 103 0.88 7.63 -2.65
CA ARG A 103 1.72 8.05 -3.78
C ARG A 103 1.50 7.13 -4.97
N ARG A 104 0.29 7.18 -5.52
CA ARG A 104 -0.20 6.31 -6.59
C ARG A 104 0.71 6.25 -7.83
N GLU A 105 1.15 7.38 -8.37
CA GLU A 105 1.95 7.40 -9.60
C GLU A 105 3.29 6.67 -9.44
N ILE A 106 3.95 6.88 -8.29
CA ILE A 106 5.21 6.21 -7.97
C ILE A 106 4.96 4.73 -7.72
N ALA A 107 3.88 4.38 -7.02
CA ALA A 107 3.50 2.99 -6.79
C ALA A 107 3.28 2.24 -8.11
N LEU A 108 2.58 2.84 -9.08
CA LEU A 108 2.35 2.27 -10.41
C LEU A 108 3.66 2.06 -11.18
N LEU A 109 4.60 3.01 -11.13
CA LEU A 109 5.91 2.85 -11.74
C LEU A 109 6.66 1.64 -11.14
N GLN A 110 6.66 1.53 -9.83
CA GLN A 110 7.35 0.44 -9.12
C GLN A 110 6.67 -0.93 -9.37
N LEU A 111 5.33 -0.99 -9.49
CA LEU A 111 4.64 -2.23 -9.87
C LEU A 111 5.07 -2.75 -11.24
N ARG A 112 5.28 -1.85 -12.22
CA ARG A 112 5.75 -2.25 -13.56
C ARG A 112 7.14 -2.85 -13.50
N LEU A 113 8.03 -2.30 -12.68
CA LEU A 113 9.38 -2.83 -12.46
C LEU A 113 9.37 -4.16 -11.68
N ALA A 114 8.34 -4.41 -10.87
CA ALA A 114 8.15 -5.65 -10.14
C ALA A 114 7.67 -6.83 -11.00
N GLN A 115 7.23 -6.61 -12.25
CA GLN A 115 6.69 -7.65 -13.13
C GLN A 115 7.75 -8.71 -13.48
N ASP A 116 7.38 -9.99 -13.42
CA ASP A 116 8.25 -11.08 -13.90
C ASP A 116 8.11 -11.23 -15.41
N ASN A 117 9.02 -10.60 -16.15
CA ASN A 117 9.06 -10.70 -17.61
C ASN A 117 9.88 -11.90 -18.11
N THR A 118 10.27 -12.85 -17.23
CA THR A 118 11.04 -14.01 -17.66
C THR A 118 10.13 -15.05 -18.35
N PRO A 119 10.37 -15.41 -19.63
CA PRO A 119 9.43 -16.22 -20.42
C PRO A 119 9.18 -17.66 -19.92
N LYS A 120 9.93 -18.14 -18.92
CA LYS A 120 9.97 -19.55 -18.51
C LYS A 120 9.48 -19.82 -17.08
N LYS A 121 9.17 -18.80 -16.28
CA LYS A 121 8.88 -18.96 -14.85
C LYS A 121 7.66 -18.16 -14.37
N LEU A 122 6.58 -18.14 -15.14
CA LEU A 122 5.27 -17.83 -14.56
C LEU A 122 4.87 -19.04 -13.70
N GLY A 123 5.45 -19.12 -12.50
CA GLY A 123 5.30 -20.22 -11.56
C GLY A 123 3.88 -20.31 -11.01
N ALA A 124 3.65 -21.34 -10.18
CA ALA A 124 2.36 -21.74 -9.63
C ALA A 124 1.58 -20.64 -8.89
N MET A 125 2.18 -19.48 -8.59
CA MET A 125 1.53 -18.35 -7.89
C MET A 125 1.12 -17.17 -8.80
N ASN A 126 1.37 -17.22 -10.12
CA ASN A 126 0.96 -16.18 -11.12
C ASN A 126 1.14 -14.75 -10.59
N TRP A 127 2.35 -14.47 -10.16
CA TRP A 127 2.81 -13.20 -9.62
C TRP A 127 2.31 -11.99 -10.43
N ASN A 128 2.46 -12.04 -11.75
CA ASN A 128 2.05 -10.94 -12.63
C ASN A 128 0.53 -10.69 -12.57
N ALA A 129 -0.31 -11.72 -12.49
CA ALA A 129 -1.76 -11.49 -12.35
C ALA A 129 -2.12 -10.79 -11.03
N TYR A 130 -1.37 -11.04 -9.95
CA TYR A 130 -1.55 -10.27 -8.73
C TYR A 130 -1.08 -8.82 -8.87
N LEU A 131 0.07 -8.59 -9.49
CA LEU A 131 0.53 -7.23 -9.77
C LEU A 131 -0.44 -6.46 -10.69
N ASP A 132 -1.00 -7.13 -11.70
CA ASP A 132 -2.03 -6.56 -12.58
C ASP A 132 -3.31 -6.22 -11.80
N ALA A 133 -3.69 -7.03 -10.82
CA ALA A 133 -4.81 -6.71 -9.93
C ALA A 133 -4.52 -5.47 -9.06
N PHE A 134 -3.28 -5.37 -8.54
CA PHE A 134 -2.86 -4.22 -7.74
C PHE A 134 -2.79 -2.94 -8.58
N GLU A 135 -2.23 -2.99 -9.80
CA GLU A 135 -2.19 -1.88 -10.75
C GLU A 135 -3.59 -1.43 -11.15
N ALA A 136 -4.49 -2.39 -11.45
CA ALA A 136 -5.86 -2.07 -11.81
C ALA A 136 -6.63 -1.40 -10.67
N TRP A 137 -6.45 -1.87 -9.42
CA TRP A 137 -7.03 -1.20 -8.26
C TRP A 137 -6.47 0.21 -8.06
N LEU A 138 -5.14 0.39 -8.11
CA LEU A 138 -4.52 1.72 -8.00
C LEU A 138 -4.99 2.67 -9.11
N SER A 139 -5.23 2.14 -10.31
CA SER A 139 -5.68 2.92 -11.48
C SER A 139 -7.20 3.09 -11.55
N GLU A 140 -7.94 2.63 -10.54
CA GLU A 140 -9.41 2.65 -10.51
C GLU A 140 -10.05 1.92 -11.71
N ASP A 141 -9.37 0.91 -12.27
CA ASP A 141 -9.84 0.04 -13.34
C ASP A 141 -10.53 -1.22 -12.80
N ALA A 142 -11.84 -1.11 -12.56
CA ALA A 142 -12.64 -2.22 -12.06
C ALA A 142 -12.68 -3.42 -13.04
N GLN A 143 -12.57 -3.18 -14.35
CA GLN A 143 -12.62 -4.26 -15.33
C GLN A 143 -11.28 -5.00 -15.41
N GLY A 144 -10.16 -4.27 -15.37
CA GLY A 144 -8.83 -4.83 -15.21
C GLY A 144 -8.71 -5.67 -13.96
N LEU A 145 -9.21 -5.17 -12.82
CA LEU A 145 -9.17 -5.90 -11.55
C LEU A 145 -9.92 -7.23 -11.63
N ARG A 146 -11.15 -7.24 -12.16
CA ARG A 146 -11.94 -8.48 -12.37
C ARG A 146 -11.23 -9.45 -13.31
N THR A 147 -10.60 -8.95 -14.37
CA THR A 147 -9.87 -9.77 -15.33
C THR A 147 -8.67 -10.46 -14.69
N SER A 148 -7.94 -9.73 -13.84
CA SER A 148 -6.80 -10.25 -13.08
C SER A 148 -7.22 -11.28 -12.03
N ILE A 149 -8.32 -11.04 -11.30
CA ILE A 149 -8.92 -12.01 -10.37
C ILE A 149 -9.29 -13.30 -11.09
N ALA A 150 -9.97 -13.23 -12.23
CA ALA A 150 -10.34 -14.41 -13.02
C ALA A 150 -9.12 -15.23 -13.49
N ARG A 151 -7.96 -14.59 -13.67
CA ARG A 151 -6.69 -15.28 -13.97
C ARG A 151 -6.11 -15.98 -12.74
N LEU A 152 -6.22 -15.37 -11.56
CA LEU A 152 -5.80 -15.94 -10.28
C LEU A 152 -6.69 -17.12 -9.86
N GLU A 153 -7.98 -17.11 -10.18
CA GLU A 153 -8.91 -18.19 -9.86
C GLU A 153 -8.58 -19.52 -10.56
N LYS A 154 -8.06 -19.44 -11.79
CA LYS A 154 -7.68 -20.60 -12.62
C LYS A 154 -6.46 -21.35 -12.12
N GLN A 155 -5.75 -20.80 -11.14
CA GLN A 155 -4.57 -21.44 -10.58
C GLN A 155 -4.95 -22.67 -9.75
N PRO A 156 -4.04 -23.65 -9.57
CA PRO A 156 -4.23 -24.65 -8.54
C PRO A 156 -4.18 -24.01 -7.15
N ASP A 157 -4.84 -24.62 -6.19
CA ASP A 157 -4.67 -24.24 -4.78
C ASP A 157 -3.25 -24.59 -4.32
N GLY A 158 -2.72 -23.82 -3.37
CA GLY A 158 -1.48 -24.14 -2.68
C GLY A 158 -1.59 -25.45 -1.91
N SER A 159 -0.46 -25.95 -1.39
CA SER A 159 -0.44 -27.16 -0.55
C SER A 159 -1.25 -27.01 0.74
N ASP A 160 -1.50 -25.77 1.17
CA ASP A 160 -2.36 -25.40 2.30
C ASP A 160 -3.83 -25.16 1.90
N GLY A 161 -4.20 -25.45 0.65
CA GLY A 161 -5.53 -25.22 0.10
C GLY A 161 -5.86 -23.75 -0.18
N ARG A 162 -4.89 -22.82 -0.05
CA ARG A 162 -5.12 -21.39 -0.23
C ARG A 162 -4.49 -20.84 -1.51
N LYS A 163 -4.95 -19.65 -1.90
CA LYS A 163 -4.42 -18.86 -3.02
C LYS A 163 -4.10 -17.46 -2.51
N PRO A 164 -2.95 -17.24 -1.86
CA PRO A 164 -2.68 -15.98 -1.16
C PRO A 164 -2.78 -14.74 -2.06
N ASN A 165 -2.34 -14.85 -3.32
CA ASN A 165 -2.45 -13.79 -4.32
C ASN A 165 -3.91 -13.50 -4.72
N LEU A 166 -4.75 -14.53 -4.85
CA LEU A 166 -6.19 -14.37 -5.07
C LEU A 166 -6.86 -13.73 -3.85
N ASP A 167 -6.52 -14.19 -2.65
CA ASP A 167 -7.08 -13.69 -1.39
C ASP A 167 -6.74 -12.21 -1.20
N ALA A 168 -5.53 -11.79 -1.57
CA ALA A 168 -5.10 -10.40 -1.58
C ALA A 168 -5.84 -9.57 -2.65
N ALA A 169 -5.90 -10.06 -3.90
CA ALA A 169 -6.60 -9.36 -4.99
C ALA A 169 -8.10 -9.15 -4.69
N ARG A 170 -8.75 -10.13 -4.06
CA ARG A 170 -10.17 -10.01 -3.64
C ARG A 170 -10.40 -8.93 -2.57
N ARG A 171 -9.38 -8.51 -1.82
CA ARG A 171 -9.49 -7.35 -0.89
C ARG A 171 -9.65 -6.06 -1.67
N PHE A 172 -8.90 -5.91 -2.76
CA PHE A 172 -9.03 -4.77 -3.66
C PHE A 172 -10.42 -4.69 -4.27
N GLU A 173 -11.02 -5.82 -4.64
CA GLU A 173 -12.37 -5.84 -5.19
C GLU A 173 -13.42 -5.47 -4.13
N ARG A 174 -13.36 -6.08 -2.94
CA ARG A 174 -14.29 -5.77 -1.84
C ARG A 174 -14.23 -4.31 -1.39
N CYS A 175 -13.05 -3.72 -1.44
CA CYS A 175 -12.77 -2.39 -0.90
C CYS A 175 -12.24 -1.43 -1.95
N PHE A 176 -12.77 -1.53 -3.17
CA PHE A 176 -12.27 -0.84 -4.35
C PHE A 176 -12.08 0.68 -4.20
N THR A 177 -12.97 1.33 -3.46
CA THR A 177 -12.96 2.79 -3.26
C THR A 177 -12.17 3.26 -2.04
N LYS A 178 -11.61 2.35 -1.24
CA LYS A 178 -10.83 2.69 -0.03
C LYS A 178 -9.37 2.86 -0.39
N THR A 179 -8.62 3.67 0.35
CA THR A 179 -7.16 3.76 0.19
C THR A 179 -6.46 2.47 0.61
N TYR A 180 -5.23 2.23 0.15
CA TYR A 180 -4.51 1.00 0.46
C TYR A 180 -4.35 0.79 1.98
N ILE A 181 -4.07 1.86 2.73
CA ILE A 181 -3.96 1.80 4.19
C ILE A 181 -5.28 1.42 4.87
N MET A 182 -6.43 1.79 4.30
CA MET A 182 -7.75 1.36 4.77
C MET A 182 -8.00 -0.10 4.45
N ILE A 183 -7.63 -0.59 3.25
CA ILE A 183 -7.76 -2.00 2.87
C ILE A 183 -6.99 -2.91 3.84
N GLU A 184 -5.80 -2.48 4.29
CA GLU A 184 -4.96 -3.25 5.21
C GLU A 184 -5.43 -3.22 6.68
N ARG A 185 -6.33 -2.29 7.05
CA ARG A 185 -6.74 -2.06 8.44
C ARG A 185 -8.21 -2.33 8.71
N ASP A 186 -9.06 -2.20 7.70
CA ASP A 186 -10.50 -2.37 7.84
C ASP A 186 -10.84 -3.87 7.85
N PRO A 187 -11.40 -4.40 8.95
CA PRO A 187 -11.80 -5.81 9.03
C PRO A 187 -12.77 -6.23 7.92
N ALA A 188 -13.60 -5.33 7.39
CA ALA A 188 -14.50 -5.63 6.28
C ALA A 188 -13.77 -5.92 4.96
N CYS A 189 -12.51 -5.47 4.83
CA CYS A 189 -11.68 -5.74 3.66
C CYS A 189 -10.88 -7.04 3.78
N LEU A 190 -10.71 -7.58 4.98
CA LEU A 190 -9.93 -8.79 5.22
C LEU A 190 -10.79 -10.04 5.01
N PRO A 191 -10.22 -11.15 4.50
CA PRO A 191 -10.95 -12.41 4.44
C PRO A 191 -11.34 -12.85 5.86
N GLU A 192 -12.53 -13.43 6.03
CA GLU A 192 -12.88 -14.06 7.30
C GLU A 192 -11.82 -15.13 7.64
N PRO A 193 -11.39 -15.24 8.91
CA PRO A 193 -10.52 -16.33 9.31
C PRO A 193 -11.21 -17.64 8.93
N ALA A 194 -10.47 -18.54 8.28
CA ALA A 194 -11.01 -19.83 7.85
C ALA A 194 -11.73 -20.48 9.03
N SER A 195 -13.05 -20.69 8.91
CA SER A 195 -13.81 -21.37 9.93
C SER A 195 -13.16 -22.73 10.18
N THR A 196 -12.87 -23.08 11.44
CA THR A 196 -12.36 -24.39 11.86
C THR A 196 -13.40 -25.52 11.69
N GLN A 197 -14.25 -25.43 10.67
CA GLN A 197 -15.22 -26.45 10.33
C GLN A 197 -14.54 -27.50 9.44
N GLY A 198 -14.08 -28.59 10.04
CA GLY A 198 -13.80 -29.82 9.30
C GLY A 198 -12.56 -30.62 9.68
N VAL A 199 -12.15 -30.66 10.96
CA VAL A 199 -11.50 -31.87 11.48
C VAL A 199 -12.59 -32.69 12.16
N ARG A 200 -13.20 -33.60 11.41
CA ARG A 200 -13.96 -34.74 11.96
C ARG A 200 -13.48 -36.00 11.26
#